data_AF-A0A932SM20-F1
#
_entry.id   AF-A0A932SM20-F1
#
_cell.length_a   1.000
_cell.length_b   1.000
_cell.length_c   1.000
_cell.angle_alpha   90.00
_cell.angle_beta   90.00
_cell.angle_gamma   90.00
#
_symmetry.space_group_name_H-M   'P 1'
#
loop_
_entity.id
_entity.type
_entity.pdbx_description
1 polymer ?
#
loop_
_entity_poly.entity_id
_entity_poly.type
_entity_poly.pdbx_seq_one_letter_code
_entity_poly.pdbx_strand_id
1 'polypeptide(L)'
;MPEFAQHVLESLRQPLEDGRVSIARAGGVGHFPARFQLVGAANPCRRGCPSLDRCVCTPAERARYLGRLSRPLLDRIDLHVEMPAVAHADLQLPAGEPSRAVRARVVAARERQRERFRTGRTNAEMSPRLVRRACGLDALAARLLAAAMTRLGLSARAHDRVLKVARTIADLEGAAAIRAEHVAEAVQHRGLDRPWRP
;
A
#
# COMPACT_ATOMS: atom_id res chain seq x y z
N MET A 1 -4.90 0.60 -13.87
CA MET A 1 -3.60 1.27 -13.71
C MET A 1 -2.63 0.91 -14.83
N PRO A 2 -2.35 -0.37 -15.15
CA PRO A 2 -1.41 -0.71 -16.21
C PRO A 2 -1.92 -0.37 -17.62
N GLU A 3 -3.12 0.18 -17.78
CA GLU A 3 -3.66 0.73 -19.03
C GLU A 3 -2.97 2.05 -19.41
N PHE A 4 -2.62 2.88 -18.42
CA PHE A 4 -2.05 4.21 -18.63
C PHE A 4 -0.60 4.15 -19.15
N ALA A 5 -0.23 5.08 -20.04
CA ALA A 5 1.12 5.18 -20.59
C ALA A 5 2.19 5.21 -19.49
N GLN A 6 3.32 4.55 -19.71
CA GLN A 6 4.34 4.36 -18.67
C GLN A 6 4.85 5.69 -18.10
N HIS A 7 5.06 6.70 -18.94
CA HIS A 7 5.50 8.03 -18.49
C HIS A 7 4.48 8.72 -17.56
N VAL A 8 3.17 8.44 -17.71
CA VAL A 8 2.11 8.95 -16.84
C VAL A 8 2.14 8.25 -15.48
N LEU A 9 2.43 6.94 -15.46
CA LEU A 9 2.57 6.20 -14.21
C LEU A 9 3.82 6.63 -13.44
N GLU A 10 4.94 6.83 -14.14
CA GLU A 10 6.19 7.28 -13.53
C GLU A 10 6.08 8.71 -12.97
N SER A 11 5.27 9.58 -13.58
CA SER A 11 5.08 10.95 -13.08
C SER A 11 4.39 11.01 -11.71
N LEU A 12 3.67 9.95 -11.31
CA LEU A 12 3.06 9.84 -9.97
C LEU A 12 4.10 9.67 -8.85
N ARG A 13 5.34 9.28 -9.16
CA ARG A 13 6.35 9.02 -8.12
C ARG A 13 6.65 10.24 -7.26
N GLN A 14 6.81 11.41 -7.87
CA GLN A 14 7.11 12.65 -7.15
C GLN A 14 5.95 13.06 -6.22
N PRO A 15 4.69 13.19 -6.68
CA PRO A 15 3.61 13.60 -5.81
C PRO A 15 3.30 12.58 -4.71
N LEU A 16 3.48 11.28 -4.96
CA LEU A 16 3.30 10.23 -3.93
C LEU A 16 4.39 10.26 -2.84
N GLU A 17 5.56 10.85 -3.12
CA GLU A 17 6.68 10.93 -2.18
C GLU A 17 6.72 12.27 -1.44
N ASP A 18 6.63 13.37 -2.19
CA ASP A 18 6.81 14.71 -1.64
C ASP A 18 5.47 15.44 -1.37
N GLY A 19 4.36 14.94 -1.91
CA GLY A 19 3.08 15.64 -1.86
C GLY A 19 3.06 16.96 -2.64
N ARG A 20 3.95 17.11 -3.64
CA ARG A 20 4.07 18.28 -4.52
C ARG A 20 4.54 17.88 -5.91
N VAL A 21 4.27 18.74 -6.89
CA VAL A 21 4.78 18.63 -8.27
C VAL A 21 5.62 19.87 -8.57
N SER A 22 6.76 19.66 -9.22
CA SER A 22 7.63 20.76 -9.69
C SER A 22 7.48 20.91 -11.20
N ILE A 23 7.15 22.10 -11.67
CA ILE A 23 7.00 22.41 -13.10
C ILE A 23 8.09 23.41 -13.48
N ALA A 24 9.04 22.96 -14.29
CA ALA A 24 10.09 23.82 -14.87
C ALA A 24 9.66 24.30 -16.26
N ARG A 25 9.74 25.61 -16.48
CA ARG A 25 9.49 26.30 -17.77
C ARG A 25 10.61 27.30 -18.03
N ALA A 26 10.64 27.88 -19.23
CA ALA A 26 11.64 28.89 -19.60
C ALA A 26 11.70 30.08 -18.61
N GLY A 27 10.58 30.43 -17.98
CA GLY A 27 10.50 31.50 -16.97
C GLY A 27 10.80 31.08 -15.53
N GLY A 28 11.23 29.84 -15.27
CA GLY A 28 11.60 29.37 -13.93
C GLY A 28 10.92 28.07 -13.50
N VAL A 29 11.03 27.75 -12.20
CA VAL A 29 10.49 26.53 -11.58
C VAL A 29 9.42 26.88 -10.57
N GLY A 30 8.21 26.37 -10.77
CA GLY A 30 7.10 26.48 -9.83
C GLY A 30 6.87 25.18 -9.05
N HIS A 31 6.47 25.29 -7.78
CA HIS A 31 6.09 24.16 -6.93
C HIS A 31 4.60 24.22 -6.59
N PHE A 32 3.88 23.13 -6.85
CA PHE A 32 2.43 23.04 -6.65
C PHE A 32 2.10 21.91 -5.65
N PRO A 33 1.16 22.13 -4.71
CA PRO A 33 0.73 21.10 -3.79
C PRO A 33 0.03 19.96 -4.53
N ALA A 34 0.32 18.72 -4.14
CA ALA A 34 -0.25 17.51 -4.75
C ALA A 34 -0.39 16.39 -3.71
N ARG A 35 -0.97 16.71 -2.54
CA ARG A 35 -1.28 15.73 -1.50
C ARG A 35 -2.63 15.11 -1.76
N PHE A 36 -2.65 13.83 -2.13
CA PHE A 36 -3.87 13.08 -2.39
C PHE A 36 -3.72 11.62 -1.93
N GLN A 37 -4.86 10.94 -1.80
CA GLN A 37 -4.90 9.49 -1.66
C GLN A 37 -5.01 8.86 -3.05
N LEU A 38 -4.05 8.03 -3.43
CA LEU A 38 -4.14 7.24 -4.64
C LEU A 38 -4.91 5.95 -4.37
N VAL A 39 -5.99 5.74 -5.12
CA VAL A 39 -6.67 4.46 -5.21
C VAL A 39 -6.57 4.01 -6.66
N GLY A 40 -5.95 2.85 -6.87
CA GLY A 40 -5.74 2.27 -8.19
C GLY A 40 -6.30 0.86 -8.26
N ALA A 41 -6.89 0.52 -9.39
CA ALA A 41 -7.27 -0.85 -9.74
C ALA A 41 -6.46 -1.30 -10.96
N ALA A 42 -6.12 -2.58 -11.02
CA ALA A 42 -5.39 -3.18 -12.12
C ALA A 42 -5.97 -4.57 -12.40
N ASN A 43 -6.17 -4.89 -13.67
CA ASN A 43 -6.47 -6.27 -14.05
C ASN A 43 -5.21 -7.13 -13.91
N PRO A 44 -5.36 -8.46 -13.78
CA PRO A 44 -4.19 -9.36 -13.77
C PRO A 44 -3.57 -9.54 -15.17
N CYS A 45 -4.30 -9.18 -16.23
CA CYS A 45 -3.82 -9.17 -17.61
C CYS A 45 -4.50 -8.08 -18.44
N ARG A 46 -3.95 -7.79 -19.62
CA ARG A 46 -4.50 -6.79 -20.56
C ARG A 46 -5.94 -7.09 -21.01
N ARG A 47 -6.33 -8.37 -21.03
CA ARG A 47 -7.66 -8.81 -21.52
C ARG A 47 -8.75 -8.73 -20.44
N GLY A 48 -8.41 -8.42 -19.19
CA GLY A 48 -9.40 -8.31 -18.11
C GLY A 48 -10.07 -9.64 -17.76
N CYS A 49 -9.35 -10.76 -17.87
CA CYS A 49 -9.92 -12.08 -17.60
C CYS A 49 -10.38 -12.21 -16.13
N PRO A 50 -11.53 -12.87 -15.86
CA PRO A 50 -12.05 -13.05 -14.50
C PRO A 50 -11.11 -13.85 -13.58
N SER A 51 -10.38 -14.81 -14.15
CA SER A 51 -9.32 -15.54 -13.45
C SER A 51 -8.12 -15.75 -14.39
N LEU A 52 -6.95 -15.94 -13.79
CA LEU A 52 -5.73 -16.27 -14.53
C LEU A 52 -5.80 -17.65 -15.19
N ASP A 53 -6.54 -18.59 -14.60
CA ASP A 53 -6.69 -19.96 -15.14
C ASP A 53 -7.44 -19.98 -16.48
N ARG A 54 -8.32 -19.01 -16.71
CA ARG A 54 -9.07 -18.84 -17.97
C ARG A 54 -8.40 -17.83 -18.90
N CYS A 55 -7.24 -17.34 -18.53
CA CYS A 55 -6.51 -16.34 -19.30
C CYS A 55 -5.70 -17.01 -20.42
N VAL A 56 -5.99 -16.60 -21.65
CA VAL A 56 -5.28 -17.04 -22.85
C VAL A 56 -4.03 -16.18 -23.15
N CYS A 57 -3.68 -15.23 -22.28
CA CYS A 57 -2.42 -14.49 -22.41
C CYS A 57 -1.24 -15.38 -22.05
N THR A 58 -0.16 -15.29 -22.82
CA THR A 58 1.09 -15.98 -22.46
C THR A 58 1.67 -15.38 -21.17
N PRO A 59 2.49 -16.13 -20.41
CA PRO A 59 3.18 -15.59 -19.24
C PRO A 59 3.98 -14.30 -19.55
N ALA A 60 4.61 -14.23 -20.73
CA ALA A 60 5.35 -13.06 -21.19
C ALA A 60 4.42 -11.85 -21.43
N GLU A 61 3.24 -12.05 -22.01
CA GLU A 61 2.26 -10.97 -22.20
C GLU A 61 1.76 -10.41 -20.86
N ARG A 62 1.51 -11.29 -19.87
CA ARG A 62 1.07 -10.89 -18.53
C ARG A 62 2.18 -10.14 -17.80
N ALA A 63 3.40 -10.68 -17.80
CA ALA A 63 4.56 -10.03 -17.21
C ALA A 63 4.83 -8.65 -17.84
N ARG A 64 4.70 -8.52 -19.16
CA ARG A 64 4.84 -7.22 -19.86
C ARG A 64 3.76 -6.23 -19.48
N TYR A 65 2.50 -6.67 -19.34
CA TYR A 65 1.39 -5.79 -18.97
C TYR A 65 1.53 -5.29 -17.52
N LEU A 66 1.75 -6.19 -16.57
CA LEU A 66 1.95 -5.83 -15.16
C LEU A 66 3.27 -5.08 -14.94
N GLY A 67 4.30 -5.39 -15.72
CA GLY A 67 5.60 -4.70 -15.68
C GLY A 67 5.54 -3.22 -16.06
N ARG A 68 4.40 -2.71 -16.57
CA ARG A 68 4.16 -1.26 -16.69
C ARG A 68 4.08 -0.57 -15.33
N LEU A 69 3.77 -1.31 -14.27
CA LEU A 69 3.87 -0.84 -12.88
C LEU A 69 5.30 -1.06 -12.41
N SER A 70 6.12 0.00 -12.48
CA SER A 70 7.51 -0.12 -12.07
C SER A 70 7.63 -0.39 -10.57
N ARG A 71 8.68 -1.12 -10.19
CA ARG A 71 8.98 -1.35 -8.77
C ARG A 71 9.16 -0.06 -7.97
N PRO A 72 9.84 0.99 -8.47
CA PRO A 72 9.86 2.28 -7.80
C PRO A 72 8.46 2.87 -7.55
N LEU A 73 7.51 2.72 -8.47
CA LEU A 73 6.14 3.18 -8.26
C LEU A 73 5.43 2.34 -7.19
N LEU A 74 5.50 1.01 -7.28
CA LEU A 74 4.89 0.08 -6.32
C LEU A 74 5.42 0.29 -4.88
N ASP A 75 6.72 0.56 -4.72
CA ASP A 75 7.32 0.89 -3.43
C ASP A 75 6.71 2.15 -2.77
N ARG A 76 6.03 3.00 -3.54
CA ARG A 76 5.34 4.22 -3.07
C ARG A 76 3.85 4.01 -2.78
N ILE A 77 3.30 2.84 -3.07
CA ILE A 77 1.93 2.45 -2.72
C ILE A 77 1.99 1.67 -1.40
N ASP A 78 1.20 2.10 -0.42
CA ASP A 78 1.24 1.49 0.92
C ASP A 78 0.65 0.07 0.91
N LEU A 79 -0.46 -0.12 0.19
CA LEU A 79 -1.25 -1.36 0.17
C LEU A 79 -1.43 -1.91 -1.25
N HIS A 80 -1.14 -3.20 -1.40
CA HIS A 80 -1.41 -4.04 -2.56
C HIS A 80 -2.38 -5.13 -2.14
N VAL A 81 -3.64 -5.02 -2.57
CA VAL A 81 -4.68 -5.98 -2.24
C VAL A 81 -5.07 -6.73 -3.51
N GLU A 82 -4.87 -8.04 -3.51
CA GLU A 82 -5.36 -8.92 -4.56
C GLU A 82 -6.82 -9.25 -4.26
N MET A 83 -7.69 -8.97 -5.23
CA MET A 83 -9.11 -9.25 -5.12
C MET A 83 -9.42 -10.51 -5.93
N PRO A 84 -9.85 -11.61 -5.29
CA PRO A 84 -10.30 -12.78 -6.03
C PRO A 84 -11.58 -12.44 -6.82
N ALA A 85 -11.86 -13.24 -7.84
CA ALA A 85 -13.16 -13.18 -8.52
C ALA A 85 -14.27 -13.49 -7.50
N VAL A 86 -15.32 -12.67 -7.51
CA VAL A 86 -16.49 -12.88 -6.66
C VAL A 86 -17.22 -14.13 -7.14
N ALA A 87 -17.35 -15.15 -6.28
CA ALA A 87 -18.13 -16.33 -6.62
C ALA A 87 -19.62 -16.02 -6.55
N HIS A 88 -20.44 -16.77 -7.29
CA HIS A 88 -21.90 -16.57 -7.23
C HIS A 88 -22.45 -16.77 -5.80
N ALA A 89 -21.87 -17.69 -5.03
CA ALA A 89 -22.21 -17.91 -3.63
C ALA A 89 -21.92 -16.67 -2.75
N ASP A 90 -20.88 -15.90 -3.06
CA ASP A 90 -20.50 -14.70 -2.31
C ASP A 90 -21.52 -13.56 -2.50
N LEU A 91 -22.25 -13.55 -3.62
CA LEU A 91 -23.32 -12.60 -3.87
C LEU A 91 -24.54 -12.80 -2.96
N GLN A 92 -24.65 -13.98 -2.33
CA GLN A 92 -25.73 -14.34 -1.41
C GLN A 92 -25.31 -14.17 0.06
N LEU A 93 -24.06 -13.76 0.32
CA LEU A 93 -23.61 -13.52 1.69
C LEU A 93 -24.36 -12.34 2.29
N PRO A 94 -24.63 -12.38 3.61
CA PRO A 94 -25.23 -11.24 4.30
C PRO A 94 -24.35 -10.01 4.12
N ALA A 95 -25.00 -8.84 4.14
CA ALA A 95 -24.30 -7.57 4.07
C ALA A 95 -23.19 -7.52 5.13
N GLY A 96 -22.00 -7.07 4.69
CA GLY A 96 -20.88 -6.87 5.58
C GLY A 96 -21.15 -5.78 6.63
N GLU A 97 -20.12 -5.51 7.44
CA GLU A 97 -20.19 -4.49 8.47
C GLU A 97 -20.62 -3.11 7.88
N PRO A 98 -21.58 -2.40 8.50
CA PRO A 98 -22.03 -1.12 7.99
C PRO A 98 -20.95 -0.05 8.13
N SER A 99 -20.91 0.91 7.19
CA SER A 99 -19.90 1.98 7.17
C SER A 99 -19.86 2.81 8.46
N ARG A 100 -20.97 2.91 9.21
CA ARG A 100 -21.01 3.59 10.52
C ARG A 100 -20.09 2.94 11.56
N ALA A 101 -20.01 1.61 11.57
CA ALA A 101 -19.19 0.87 12.52
C ALA A 101 -17.71 0.94 12.12
N VAL A 102 -17.41 0.82 10.81
CA VAL A 102 -16.07 1.07 10.27
C VAL A 102 -15.60 2.49 10.61
N ARG A 103 -16.45 3.51 10.42
CA ARG A 103 -16.14 4.91 10.74
C ARG A 103 -15.76 5.07 12.20
N ALA A 104 -16.47 4.44 13.13
CA ALA A 104 -16.15 4.52 14.55
C ALA A 104 -14.74 3.98 14.85
N ARG A 105 -14.36 2.83 14.27
CA ARG A 105 -13.00 2.27 14.39
C ARG A 105 -11.94 3.19 13.80
N VAL A 106 -12.20 3.75 12.62
CA VAL A 106 -11.28 4.69 11.95
C VAL A 106 -11.09 5.96 12.78
N VAL A 107 -12.16 6.55 13.32
CA VAL A 107 -12.08 7.75 14.17
C VAL A 107 -11.26 7.47 15.43
N ALA A 108 -11.50 6.35 16.11
CA ALA A 108 -10.72 5.98 17.29
C ALA A 108 -9.22 5.82 16.98
N ALA A 109 -8.89 5.21 15.83
CA ALA A 109 -7.51 5.13 15.36
C ALA A 109 -6.90 6.51 15.04
N ARG A 110 -7.68 7.43 14.46
CA ARG A 110 -7.24 8.80 14.19
C ARG A 110 -6.97 9.59 15.48
N GLU A 111 -7.80 9.44 16.50
CA GLU A 111 -7.57 10.11 17.79
C GLU A 111 -6.26 9.63 18.44
N ARG A 112 -5.98 8.33 18.40
CA ARG A 112 -4.68 7.78 18.83
C ARG A 112 -3.49 8.38 18.07
N GLN A 113 -3.64 8.62 16.75
CA GLN A 113 -2.62 9.29 15.94
C GLN A 113 -2.45 10.76 16.33
N ARG A 114 -3.56 11.49 16.58
CA ARG A 114 -3.53 12.89 17.01
C ARG A 114 -2.79 13.04 18.33
N GLU A 115 -3.09 12.18 19.30
CA GLU A 115 -2.43 12.19 20.60
C GLU A 115 -0.93 11.88 20.47
N ARG A 116 -0.58 10.86 19.67
CA ARG A 116 0.81 10.47 19.42
C ARG A 116 1.64 11.56 18.77
N PHE A 117 1.09 12.26 17.77
CA PHE A 117 1.88 13.19 16.93
C PHE A 117 1.68 14.67 17.26
N ARG A 118 0.61 15.04 17.96
CA ARG A 118 0.26 16.43 18.35
C ARG A 118 0.24 17.45 17.21
N THR A 119 0.18 17.00 15.95
CA THR A 119 0.40 17.83 14.75
C THR A 119 -0.64 17.56 13.65
N GLY A 120 -1.74 16.88 13.98
CA GLY A 120 -2.77 16.45 13.02
C GLY A 120 -2.30 15.40 12.01
N ARG A 121 -1.02 15.00 12.07
CA ARG A 121 -0.41 14.00 11.19
C ARG A 121 -1.03 12.63 11.39
N THR A 122 -0.95 11.87 10.31
CA THR A 122 -1.38 10.48 10.25
C THR A 122 -0.18 9.54 10.20
N ASN A 123 -0.40 8.24 10.40
CA ASN A 123 0.67 7.23 10.28
C ASN A 123 1.33 7.24 8.89
N ALA A 124 0.58 7.49 7.82
CA ALA A 124 1.10 7.55 6.46
C ALA A 124 2.15 8.66 6.28
N GLU A 125 1.98 9.77 7.01
CA GLU A 125 2.82 10.97 6.94
C GLU A 125 4.05 10.93 7.87
N MET A 126 4.30 9.79 8.53
CA MET A 126 5.50 9.63 9.34
C MET A 126 6.76 9.78 8.49
N SER A 127 7.70 10.61 8.95
CA SER A 127 9.07 10.66 8.44
C SER A 127 9.86 9.44 8.93
N PRO A 128 11.02 9.10 8.34
CA PRO A 128 11.84 7.98 8.82
C PRO A 128 12.20 8.08 10.31
N ARG A 129 12.39 9.30 10.82
CA ARG A 129 12.62 9.55 12.25
C ARG A 129 11.39 9.23 13.11
N LEU A 130 10.20 9.56 12.62
CA LEU A 130 8.95 9.24 13.31
C LEU A 130 8.65 7.73 13.27
N VAL A 131 8.94 7.05 12.14
CA VAL A 131 8.80 5.59 12.04
C VAL A 131 9.62 4.90 13.12
N ARG A 132 10.92 5.24 13.26
CA ARG A 132 11.78 4.68 14.32
C ARG A 132 11.26 4.92 15.74
N ARG A 133 10.58 6.05 15.98
CA ARG A 133 10.05 6.41 17.30
C ARG A 133 8.70 5.76 17.61
N ALA A 134 7.82 5.66 16.62
CA ALA A 134 6.42 5.27 16.79
C ALA A 134 6.12 3.82 16.41
N CYS A 135 7.04 3.15 15.73
CA CYS A 135 6.88 1.78 15.24
C CYS A 135 7.90 0.82 15.87
N GLY A 136 8.15 0.97 17.17
CA GLY A 136 8.96 0.01 17.91
C GLY A 136 8.35 -1.40 17.83
N LEU A 137 9.19 -2.40 17.59
CA LEU A 137 8.81 -3.81 17.48
C LEU A 137 9.40 -4.59 18.64
N ASP A 138 8.64 -5.58 19.13
CA ASP A 138 9.22 -6.62 19.97
C ASP A 138 10.10 -7.59 19.15
N ALA A 139 10.80 -8.49 19.83
CA ALA A 139 11.71 -9.43 19.19
C ALA A 139 11.02 -10.35 18.16
N LEU A 140 9.76 -10.72 18.39
CA LEU A 140 9.01 -11.61 17.50
C LEU A 140 8.61 -10.88 16.22
N ALA A 141 8.02 -9.69 16.35
CA ALA A 141 7.64 -8.84 15.24
C ALA A 141 8.85 -8.42 14.40
N ALA A 142 9.97 -8.09 15.03
CA ALA A 142 11.22 -7.75 14.34
C ALA A 142 11.77 -8.94 13.53
N ARG A 143 11.77 -10.15 14.10
CA ARG A 143 12.18 -11.37 13.39
C ARG A 143 11.27 -11.68 12.20
N LEU A 144 9.95 -11.51 12.38
CA LEU A 144 8.99 -11.72 11.30
C LEU A 144 9.22 -10.74 10.14
N LEU A 145 9.41 -9.45 10.46
CA LEU A 145 9.68 -8.43 9.45
C LEU A 145 10.99 -8.71 8.71
N ALA A 146 12.05 -9.05 9.41
CA ALA A 146 13.34 -9.39 8.81
C ALA A 146 13.22 -10.59 7.86
N ALA A 147 12.55 -11.67 8.29
CA ALA A 147 12.31 -12.84 7.45
C ALA A 147 11.48 -12.50 6.20
N ALA A 148 10.46 -11.64 6.34
CA ALA A 148 9.66 -11.15 5.23
C ALA A 148 10.49 -10.32 4.24
N MET A 149 11.35 -9.43 4.73
CA MET A 149 12.25 -8.62 3.89
C MET A 149 13.16 -9.50 3.03
N THR A 150 13.80 -10.51 3.63
CA THR A 150 14.68 -11.42 2.90
C THR A 150 13.90 -12.27 1.91
N ARG A 151 12.79 -12.90 2.34
CA ARG A 151 12.04 -13.85 1.50
C ARG A 151 11.31 -13.20 0.33
N LEU A 152 10.82 -11.97 0.52
CA LEU A 152 10.08 -11.23 -0.49
C LEU A 152 10.96 -10.21 -1.23
N GLY A 153 12.22 -10.06 -0.82
CA GLY A 153 13.17 -9.11 -1.39
C GLY A 153 12.76 -7.65 -1.21
N LEU A 154 12.03 -7.30 -0.14
CA LEU A 154 11.49 -5.95 0.07
C LEU A 154 12.61 -4.90 0.19
N SER A 155 12.37 -3.71 -0.39
CA SER A 155 13.29 -2.58 -0.24
C SER A 155 13.19 -1.95 1.15
N ALA A 156 14.17 -1.12 1.53
CA ALA A 156 14.10 -0.34 2.77
C ALA A 156 12.88 0.60 2.80
N ARG A 157 12.40 1.06 1.63
CA ARG A 157 11.16 1.85 1.54
C ARG A 157 9.95 0.98 1.85
N ALA A 158 9.88 -0.22 1.31
CA ALA A 158 8.83 -1.18 1.60
C ALA A 158 8.81 -1.58 3.10
N HIS A 159 9.97 -1.70 3.75
CA HIS A 159 10.06 -1.88 5.20
C HIS A 159 9.34 -0.77 5.98
N ASP A 160 9.65 0.49 5.70
CA ASP A 160 9.01 1.62 6.39
C ASP A 160 7.50 1.67 6.12
N ARG A 161 7.06 1.29 4.92
CA ARG A 161 5.63 1.18 4.56
C ARG A 161 4.93 0.10 5.37
N VAL A 162 5.53 -1.09 5.47
CA VAL A 162 5.01 -2.18 6.32
C VAL A 162 4.86 -1.72 7.77
N LEU A 163 5.84 -1.00 8.32
CA LEU A 163 5.73 -0.45 9.68
C LEU A 163 4.58 0.55 9.85
N LYS A 164 4.40 1.47 8.88
CA LYS A 164 3.30 2.44 8.90
C LYS A 164 1.92 1.75 8.84
N VAL A 165 1.81 0.70 8.03
CA VAL A 165 0.58 -0.11 7.92
C VAL A 165 0.34 -0.90 9.20
N ALA A 166 1.35 -1.59 9.73
CA ALA A 166 1.26 -2.35 10.99
C ALA A 166 0.87 -1.44 12.17
N ARG A 167 1.40 -0.20 12.23
CA ARG A 167 1.00 0.79 13.22
C ARG A 167 -0.47 1.21 13.07
N THR A 168 -0.97 1.27 11.84
CA THR A 168 -2.37 1.61 11.56
C THR A 168 -3.30 0.47 11.95
N ILE A 169 -2.92 -0.78 11.69
CA ILE A 169 -3.65 -1.98 12.13
C ILE A 169 -3.73 -2.00 13.66
N ALA A 170 -2.58 -1.81 14.34
CA ALA A 170 -2.55 -1.70 15.80
C ALA A 170 -3.45 -0.57 16.33
N ASP A 171 -3.50 0.58 15.64
CA ASP A 171 -4.39 1.68 16.01
C ASP A 171 -5.87 1.34 15.81
N LEU A 172 -6.22 0.56 14.79
CA LEU A 172 -7.59 0.10 14.56
C LEU A 172 -8.05 -0.89 15.65
N GLU A 173 -7.14 -1.75 16.12
CA GLU A 173 -7.39 -2.68 17.24
C GLU A 173 -7.33 -2.03 18.63
N GLY A 174 -6.79 -0.80 18.72
CA GLY A 174 -6.57 -0.14 20.01
C GLY A 174 -5.34 -0.66 20.78
N ALA A 175 -4.45 -1.39 20.12
CA ALA A 175 -3.23 -1.90 20.71
C ALA A 175 -2.17 -0.78 20.87
N ALA A 176 -1.56 -0.66 22.05
CA ALA A 176 -0.53 0.33 22.31
C ALA A 176 0.76 0.06 21.52
N ALA A 177 1.18 -1.21 21.44
CA ALA A 177 2.36 -1.66 20.70
C ALA A 177 2.01 -2.34 19.37
N ILE A 178 2.96 -2.37 18.44
CA ILE A 178 2.87 -3.22 17.26
C ILE A 178 3.25 -4.64 17.67
N ARG A 179 2.37 -5.61 17.40
CA ARG A 179 2.58 -7.04 17.65
C ARG A 179 2.89 -7.76 16.34
N ALA A 180 3.33 -9.01 16.45
CA ALA A 180 3.70 -9.82 15.30
C ALA A 180 2.53 -10.02 14.31
N GLU A 181 1.29 -10.16 14.81
CA GLU A 181 0.09 -10.27 13.98
C GLU A 181 -0.14 -9.03 13.10
N HIS A 182 0.05 -7.82 13.62
CA HIS A 182 -0.11 -6.59 12.83
C HIS A 182 0.95 -6.49 11.73
N VAL A 183 2.18 -6.96 11.99
CA VAL A 183 3.24 -7.00 10.97
C VAL A 183 2.92 -8.06 9.92
N ALA A 184 2.44 -9.23 10.34
CA ALA A 184 2.07 -10.30 9.43
C ALA A 184 0.98 -9.85 8.45
N GLU A 185 -0.07 -9.21 8.94
CA GLU A 185 -1.15 -8.64 8.11
C GLU A 185 -0.61 -7.54 7.18
N ALA A 186 0.20 -6.60 7.69
CA ALA A 186 0.80 -5.55 6.87
C ALA A 186 1.66 -6.10 5.72
N VAL A 187 2.39 -7.20 5.95
CA VAL A 187 3.18 -7.89 4.92
C VAL A 187 2.28 -8.58 3.89
N GLN A 188 1.13 -9.11 4.28
CA GLN A 188 0.18 -9.73 3.35
C GLN A 188 -0.37 -8.71 2.34
N HIS A 189 -0.51 -7.45 2.74
CA HIS A 189 -0.86 -6.34 1.84
C HIS A 189 0.29 -5.85 0.94
N ARG A 190 1.36 -6.62 0.76
CA ARG A 190 2.48 -6.31 -0.16
C ARG A 190 2.56 -7.31 -1.33
N GLY A 191 1.42 -7.86 -1.75
CA GLY A 191 1.34 -8.94 -2.74
C GLY A 191 2.09 -8.69 -4.05
N LEU A 192 2.04 -7.45 -4.58
CA LEU A 192 2.70 -7.08 -5.85
C LEU A 192 4.21 -6.85 -5.74
N ASP A 193 4.78 -6.83 -4.54
CA ASP A 193 6.24 -6.74 -4.37
C ASP A 193 6.95 -8.07 -4.66
N ARG A 194 6.18 -9.16 -4.73
CA ARG A 194 6.67 -10.48 -5.13
C ARG A 194 6.89 -10.49 -6.64
N PRO A 195 7.98 -11.11 -7.14
CA PRO A 195 8.03 -11.45 -8.55
C PRO A 195 6.79 -12.27 -8.88
N TRP A 196 5.98 -11.76 -9.82
CA TRP A 196 4.70 -12.34 -10.19
C TRP A 196 4.94 -13.80 -10.62
N ARG A 197 4.53 -14.74 -9.78
CA ARG A 197 4.70 -16.17 -10.05
C ARG A 197 3.57 -16.59 -10.99
N PRO A 198 3.88 -17.23 -12.13
CA PRO A 198 2.89 -17.68 -13.09
C PRO A 198 1.95 -18.74 -12.54
#